data_AF-A0A7X6CNQ9-F1
#
_entry.id   AF-A0A7X6CNQ9-F1
#
_cell.length_a   1.000
_cell.length_b   1.000
_cell.length_c   1.000
_cell.angle_alpha   90.00
_cell.angle_beta   90.00
_cell.angle_gamma   90.00
#
_symmetry.space_group_name_H-M   'P 1'
#
loop_
_entity.id
_entity.type
_entity.pdbx_description
1 polymer ?
#
loop_
_entity_poly.entity_id
_entity_poly.type
_entity_poly.pdbx_seq_one_letter_code
_entity_poly.pdbx_strand_id
1 'polypeptide(L)'
;MKWSLEGKWITGGFSLALAFMGAVSLISYQNATQLAESAKQVRQSNQVLKLITEISATLTDAESGRRGYILFDDPEELERYNTAVESLKQRIDKLRQPLDDTPIQRQRLDTLEYLISQRLELFQTSIDLYQKSPTQFSIRDPLIVQTKRNQDEIRRLIQDLVSEEENLLEIQVEQSQANFQFRMWLESLGTLLTFAILFGVYALLYRQMVKRQQAETLQRALAQEKELSELKLQFFSMVSHEFRTPLSSIVGSAQLLGESLKSVVEPAKLKNLYRIQSSAKVMTQLLGDVLTLARADAGKLECNPSLVEMQTFCLNFSRGFSGFQRAEA
;
A
#
# COMPACT_ATOMS: atom_id res chain seq x y z
N MET A 1 -28.78 2.33 1.05
CA MET A 1 -27.56 2.16 1.87
C MET A 1 -26.94 3.52 2.18
N LYS A 2 -27.18 4.08 3.36
CA LYS A 2 -26.48 5.31 3.80
C LYS A 2 -25.13 4.89 4.39
N TRP A 3 -24.07 5.08 3.63
CA TRP A 3 -22.70 4.91 4.11
C TRP A 3 -22.50 5.83 5.32
N SER A 4 -22.09 5.26 6.47
CA SER A 4 -21.65 6.06 7.61
C SER A 4 -20.47 6.94 7.18
N LEU A 5 -20.28 8.11 7.80
CA LEU A 5 -19.17 9.01 7.50
C LEU A 5 -17.81 8.27 7.49
N GLU A 6 -17.64 7.30 8.38
CA GLU A 6 -16.45 6.46 8.50
C GLU A 6 -16.18 5.60 7.25
N GLY A 7 -17.21 5.02 6.63
CA GLY A 7 -17.06 4.20 5.42
C GLY A 7 -16.56 5.02 4.22
N LYS A 8 -16.90 6.31 4.16
CA LYS A 8 -16.41 7.23 3.11
C LYS A 8 -14.92 7.56 3.25
N TRP A 9 -14.41 7.63 4.49
CA TRP A 9 -12.97 7.84 4.74
C TRP A 9 -12.13 6.63 4.33
N ILE A 10 -12.64 5.42 4.57
CA ILE A 10 -11.96 4.18 4.17
C ILE A 10 -11.89 4.06 2.64
N THR A 11 -13.02 4.23 1.95
CA THR A 11 -13.03 4.19 0.48
C THR A 11 -12.21 5.32 -0.13
N GLY A 12 -12.21 6.51 0.48
CA GLY A 12 -11.32 7.61 0.12
C GLY A 12 -9.84 7.25 0.26
N GLY A 13 -9.44 6.64 1.39
CA GLY A 13 -8.07 6.19 1.62
C GLY A 13 -7.60 5.12 0.63
N PHE A 14 -8.43 4.12 0.33
CA PHE A 14 -8.11 3.11 -0.70
C PHE A 14 -8.03 3.72 -2.10
N SER A 15 -8.94 4.62 -2.45
CA SER A 15 -8.92 5.30 -3.76
C SER A 15 -7.67 6.16 -3.92
N LEU A 16 -7.26 6.85 -2.85
CA LEU A 16 -6.04 7.64 -2.82
C LEU A 16 -4.80 6.76 -2.96
N ALA A 17 -4.73 5.64 -2.24
CA ALA A 17 -3.62 4.68 -2.35
C ALA A 17 -3.52 4.11 -3.77
N LEU A 18 -4.65 3.77 -4.40
CA LEU A 18 -4.70 3.27 -5.77
C LEU A 18 -4.21 4.33 -6.78
N ALA A 19 -4.62 5.58 -6.60
CA ALA A 19 -4.16 6.70 -7.43
C ALA A 19 -2.64 6.93 -7.28
N PHE A 20 -2.12 6.89 -6.06
CA PHE A 20 -0.68 6.98 -5.80
C PHE A 20 0.09 5.83 -6.44
N MET A 21 -0.40 4.60 -6.29
CA MET A 21 0.23 3.42 -6.89
C MET A 21 0.24 3.51 -8.42
N GLY A 22 -0.84 3.99 -9.04
CA GLY A 22 -0.90 4.26 -10.49
C GLY A 22 0.09 5.33 -10.93
N ALA A 23 0.22 6.42 -10.17
CA ALA A 23 1.18 7.48 -10.46
C ALA A 23 2.63 6.99 -10.34
N VAL A 24 2.97 6.27 -9.26
CA VAL A 24 4.30 5.66 -9.06
C VAL A 24 4.60 4.67 -10.18
N SER A 25 3.65 3.81 -10.55
CA SER A 25 3.82 2.86 -11.65
C SER A 25 4.05 3.54 -13.00
N LEU A 26 3.37 4.66 -13.27
CA LEU A 26 3.53 5.41 -14.51
C LEU A 26 4.89 6.11 -14.59
N ILE A 27 5.34 6.70 -13.47
CA ILE A 27 6.69 7.28 -13.34
C ILE A 27 7.76 6.20 -13.53
N SER A 28 7.58 5.04 -12.89
CA SER A 28 8.51 3.90 -12.99
C SER A 28 8.60 3.39 -14.44
N TYR A 29 7.46 3.27 -15.14
CA TYR A 29 7.42 2.89 -16.55
C TYR A 29 8.16 3.91 -17.44
N GLN A 30 7.89 5.20 -17.28
CA GLN A 30 8.59 6.26 -18.03
C GLN A 30 10.09 6.23 -17.78
N ASN A 31 10.51 6.01 -16.53
CA ASN A 31 11.91 5.88 -16.16
C ASN A 31 12.58 4.68 -16.83
N ALA A 32 11.91 3.52 -16.83
CA ALA A 32 12.40 2.31 -17.48
C ALA A 32 12.55 2.50 -19.00
N THR A 33 11.57 3.16 -19.66
CA THR A 33 11.66 3.46 -21.10
C THR A 33 12.77 4.45 -21.41
N GLN A 34 12.93 5.50 -20.59
CA GLN A 34 13.98 6.50 -20.76
C GLN A 34 15.37 5.86 -20.60
N LEU A 35 15.54 4.98 -19.60
CA LEU A 35 16.78 4.24 -19.40
C LEU A 35 17.12 3.33 -20.59
N ALA A 36 16.11 2.64 -21.15
CA ALA A 36 16.30 1.79 -22.32
C ALA A 36 16.69 2.60 -23.57
N GLU A 37 16.10 3.79 -23.75
CA GLU A 37 16.41 4.69 -24.86
C GLU A 37 17.81 5.30 -24.73
N SER A 38 18.19 5.78 -23.55
CA SER A 38 19.55 6.27 -23.27
C SER A 38 20.61 5.17 -23.48
N ALA A 39 20.34 3.94 -23.03
CA ALA A 39 21.24 2.82 -23.27
C ALA A 39 21.39 2.48 -24.77
N LYS A 40 20.32 2.64 -25.55
CA LYS A 40 20.36 2.46 -27.01
C LYS A 40 21.22 3.54 -27.67
N GLN A 41 21.06 4.81 -27.28
CA GLN A 41 21.86 5.92 -27.80
C GLN A 41 23.35 5.75 -27.49
N VAL A 42 23.71 5.44 -26.24
CA VAL A 42 25.11 5.16 -25.84
C VAL A 42 25.70 4.00 -26.64
N ARG A 43 24.92 2.94 -26.91
CA ARG A 43 25.38 1.82 -27.75
C ARG A 43 25.64 2.27 -29.19
N GLN A 44 24.76 3.11 -29.76
CA GLN A 44 24.94 3.65 -31.11
C GLN A 44 26.19 4.52 -31.20
N SER A 45 26.40 5.43 -30.25
CA SER A 45 27.60 6.28 -30.19
C SER A 45 28.90 5.46 -30.10
N ASN A 46 28.94 4.43 -29.25
CA ASN A 46 30.08 3.51 -29.19
C ASN A 46 30.32 2.76 -30.51
N GLN A 47 29.24 2.38 -31.22
CA GLN A 47 29.34 1.72 -32.51
C GLN A 47 29.90 2.67 -33.59
N VAL A 48 29.49 3.94 -33.58
CA VAL A 48 30.02 5.00 -34.46
C VAL A 48 31.52 5.21 -34.20
N LEU A 49 31.93 5.40 -32.93
CA LEU A 49 33.33 5.54 -32.55
C LEU A 49 34.20 4.36 -33.00
N LYS A 50 33.69 3.13 -32.80
CA LYS A 50 34.36 1.91 -33.25
C LYS A 50 34.53 1.90 -34.77
N LEU A 51 33.49 2.18 -35.53
CA LEU A 51 33.53 2.19 -37.00
C LEU A 51 34.50 3.23 -37.54
N ILE A 52 34.51 4.45 -36.97
CA ILE A 52 35.42 5.53 -37.37
C ILE A 52 36.88 5.13 -37.12
N THR A 53 37.16 4.52 -35.96
CA THR A 53 38.50 4.04 -35.61
C THR A 53 38.95 2.90 -36.53
N GLU A 54 38.06 1.96 -36.83
CA GLU A 54 38.32 0.86 -37.76
C GLU A 54 38.52 1.36 -39.20
N ILE A 55 37.82 2.42 -39.64
CA ILE A 55 38.03 3.09 -40.93
C ILE A 55 39.45 3.68 -40.99
N SER A 56 39.87 4.41 -39.96
CA SER A 56 41.22 4.98 -39.86
C SER A 56 42.31 3.91 -39.90
N ALA A 57 42.12 2.81 -39.15
CA ALA A 57 43.04 1.66 -39.16
C ALA A 57 43.10 0.99 -40.53
N THR A 58 41.95 0.69 -41.14
CA THR A 58 41.86 0.04 -42.46
C THR A 58 42.49 0.91 -43.56
N LEU A 59 42.35 2.24 -43.46
CA LEU A 59 42.99 3.18 -44.38
C LEU A 59 44.53 3.17 -44.24
N THR A 60 45.02 3.01 -43.01
CA THR A 60 46.45 2.86 -42.72
C THR A 60 47.00 1.52 -43.22
N ASP A 61 46.21 0.44 -43.10
CA ASP A 61 46.56 -0.88 -43.64
C ASP A 61 46.61 -0.85 -45.18
N ALA A 62 45.64 -0.21 -45.83
CA ALA A 62 45.65 0.01 -47.28
C ALA A 62 46.88 0.82 -47.72
N GLU A 63 47.22 1.89 -46.98
CA GLU A 63 48.43 2.66 -47.26
C GLU A 63 49.70 1.81 -47.14
N SER A 64 49.77 0.97 -46.10
CA SER A 64 50.89 0.08 -45.83
C SER A 64 51.04 -0.99 -46.91
N GLY A 65 49.95 -1.66 -47.30
CA GLY A 65 49.96 -2.68 -48.36
C GLY A 65 50.36 -2.09 -49.72
N ARG A 66 49.80 -0.92 -50.08
CA ARG A 66 50.21 -0.18 -51.28
C ARG A 66 51.71 0.14 -51.28
N ARG A 67 52.25 0.63 -50.15
CA ARG A 67 53.68 0.93 -50.02
C ARG A 67 54.53 -0.33 -50.08
N GLY A 68 54.09 -1.43 -49.47
CA GLY A 68 54.74 -2.73 -49.53
C GLY A 68 54.88 -3.21 -50.97
N TYR A 69 53.78 -3.17 -51.74
CA TYR A 69 53.78 -3.50 -53.16
C TYR A 69 54.76 -2.63 -53.96
N ILE A 70 54.72 -1.30 -53.81
CA ILE A 70 55.60 -0.39 -54.57
C ILE A 70 57.09 -0.57 -54.19
N LEU A 71 57.40 -0.92 -52.93
CA LEU A 71 58.78 -1.06 -52.46
C LEU A 71 59.39 -2.42 -52.76
N PHE A 72 58.59 -3.48 -52.70
CA PHE A 72 59.07 -4.87 -52.77
C PHE A 72 58.61 -5.63 -54.03
N ASP A 73 57.72 -5.05 -54.84
CA ASP A 73 57.10 -5.69 -56.00
C ASP A 73 56.40 -7.01 -55.67
N ASP A 74 55.81 -7.08 -54.46
CA ASP A 74 55.20 -8.29 -53.91
C ASP A 74 53.67 -8.32 -54.14
N PRO A 75 53.14 -9.25 -54.96
CA PRO A 75 51.70 -9.39 -55.21
C PRO A 75 50.86 -9.63 -53.95
N GLU A 76 51.41 -10.23 -52.90
CA GLU A 76 50.68 -10.45 -51.64
C GLU A 76 50.33 -9.12 -50.96
N GLU A 77 51.22 -8.12 -51.02
CA GLU A 77 50.95 -6.78 -50.48
C GLU A 77 49.89 -6.01 -51.29
N LEU A 78 49.78 -6.29 -52.60
CA LEU A 78 48.69 -5.76 -53.44
C LEU A 78 47.34 -6.40 -53.09
N GLU A 79 47.31 -7.70 -52.79
CA GLU A 79 46.11 -8.39 -52.32
C GLU A 79 45.64 -7.85 -50.95
N ARG A 80 46.58 -7.61 -50.03
CA ARG A 80 46.30 -6.96 -48.73
C ARG A 80 45.71 -5.56 -48.91
N TYR A 81 46.24 -4.77 -49.84
CA TYR A 81 45.66 -3.48 -50.22
C TYR A 81 44.21 -3.64 -50.71
N ASN A 82 43.97 -4.52 -51.68
CA ASN A 82 42.62 -4.72 -52.24
C ASN A 82 41.60 -5.16 -51.17
N THR A 83 42.01 -6.06 -50.29
CA THR A 83 41.18 -6.55 -49.16
C THR A 83 40.85 -5.41 -48.18
N ALA A 84 41.82 -4.54 -47.88
CA ALA A 84 41.60 -3.37 -47.04
C ALA A 84 40.63 -2.38 -47.71
N VAL A 85 40.76 -2.13 -49.02
CA VAL A 85 39.84 -1.26 -49.77
C VAL A 85 38.40 -1.80 -49.76
N GLU A 86 38.21 -3.10 -49.95
CA GLU A 86 36.88 -3.71 -49.88
C GLU A 86 36.27 -3.60 -48.48
N SER A 87 37.08 -3.89 -47.45
CA SER A 87 36.67 -3.75 -46.04
C SER A 87 36.30 -2.31 -45.69
N LEU A 88 37.04 -1.34 -46.23
CA LEU A 88 36.80 0.09 -46.00
C LEU A 88 35.44 0.52 -46.54
N LYS A 89 35.07 0.09 -47.75
CA LYS A 89 33.75 0.36 -48.35
C LYS A 89 32.62 -0.18 -47.46
N GLN A 90 32.73 -1.43 -47.02
CA GLN A 90 31.73 -2.04 -46.15
C GLN A 90 31.57 -1.31 -44.81
N ARG A 91 32.66 -0.77 -44.24
CA ARG A 91 32.62 -0.01 -42.98
C ARG A 91 31.97 1.35 -43.15
N ILE A 92 32.22 2.04 -44.27
CA ILE A 92 31.57 3.33 -44.60
C ILE A 92 30.06 3.12 -44.78
N ASP A 93 29.64 2.08 -45.50
CA ASP A 93 28.22 1.74 -45.66
C ASP A 93 27.54 1.47 -44.31
N LYS A 94 28.22 0.77 -43.39
CA LYS A 94 27.74 0.53 -42.02
C LYS A 94 27.68 1.80 -41.17
N LEU A 95 28.55 2.77 -41.42
CA LEU A 95 28.59 4.05 -40.71
C LEU A 95 27.42 4.96 -41.11
N ARG A 96 26.84 4.76 -42.30
CA ARG A 96 25.68 5.53 -42.79
C ARG A 96 24.39 5.26 -42.00
N GLN A 97 24.14 4.00 -41.64
CA GLN A 97 22.92 3.59 -40.92
C GLN A 97 22.69 4.31 -39.56
N PRO A 98 23.68 4.42 -38.66
CA PRO A 98 23.48 5.07 -37.36
C PRO A 98 23.43 6.61 -37.41
N LEU A 99 23.85 7.26 -38.50
CA LEU A 99 24.01 8.72 -38.58
C LEU A 99 22.91 9.45 -39.36
N ASP A 100 21.81 8.76 -39.69
CA ASP A 100 20.77 9.28 -40.56
C ASP A 100 19.89 10.39 -39.95
N ASP A 101 19.91 10.56 -38.63
CA ASP A 101 18.98 11.42 -37.91
C ASP A 101 19.46 12.88 -37.74
N THR A 102 20.75 13.17 -37.92
CA THR A 102 21.31 14.52 -37.68
C THR A 102 21.91 15.13 -38.96
N PRO A 103 21.39 16.27 -39.48
CA PRO A 103 21.88 16.90 -40.70
C PRO A 103 23.39 17.22 -40.70
N ILE A 104 23.92 17.62 -39.53
CA ILE A 104 25.35 17.95 -39.34
C ILE A 104 26.22 16.69 -39.43
N GLN A 105 25.79 15.58 -38.82
CA GLN A 105 26.53 14.32 -38.88
C GLN A 105 26.53 13.73 -40.29
N ARG A 106 25.41 13.83 -41.01
CA ARG A 106 25.33 13.43 -42.42
C ARG A 106 26.31 14.21 -43.30
N GLN A 107 26.36 15.54 -43.16
CA GLN A 107 27.30 16.36 -43.92
C GLN A 107 28.78 16.00 -43.64
N ARG A 108 29.13 15.73 -42.37
CA ARG A 108 30.48 15.32 -42.00
C ARG A 108 30.82 13.93 -42.56
N LEU A 109 29.87 13.00 -42.58
CA LEU A 109 30.03 11.68 -43.22
C LEU A 109 30.23 11.80 -44.74
N ASP A 110 29.43 12.61 -45.42
CA ASP A 110 29.57 12.85 -46.87
C ASP A 110 30.97 13.42 -47.20
N THR A 111 31.46 14.31 -46.34
CA THR A 111 32.82 14.88 -46.47
C THR A 111 33.89 13.80 -46.25
N LEU A 112 33.72 12.93 -45.26
CA LEU A 112 34.64 11.83 -44.99
C LEU A 112 34.66 10.82 -46.15
N GLU A 113 33.50 10.45 -46.69
CA GLU A 113 33.35 9.55 -47.84
C GLU A 113 34.02 10.14 -49.09
N TYR A 114 33.85 11.44 -49.32
CA TYR A 114 34.53 12.16 -50.39
C TYR A 114 36.06 12.12 -50.23
N LEU A 115 36.58 12.45 -49.05
CA LEU A 115 38.02 12.46 -48.81
C LEU A 115 38.64 11.06 -48.92
N ILE A 116 37.94 10.03 -48.43
CA ILE A 116 38.36 8.63 -48.57
C ILE A 116 38.33 8.21 -50.05
N SER A 117 37.31 8.58 -50.81
CA SER A 117 37.25 8.28 -52.24
C SER A 117 38.43 8.90 -52.99
N GLN A 118 38.77 10.16 -52.69
CA GLN A 118 39.98 10.80 -53.20
C GLN A 118 41.25 10.06 -52.78
N ARG A 119 41.34 9.58 -51.53
CA ARG A 119 42.48 8.79 -51.05
C ARG A 119 42.68 7.53 -51.87
N LEU A 120 41.59 6.81 -52.13
CA LEU A 120 41.61 5.56 -52.89
C LEU A 120 42.00 5.80 -54.35
N GLU A 121 41.55 6.89 -54.96
CA GLU A 121 41.96 7.28 -56.32
C GLU A 121 43.46 7.63 -56.39
N LEU A 122 43.98 8.36 -55.40
CA LEU A 122 45.41 8.65 -55.29
C LEU A 122 46.24 7.38 -55.10
N PHE A 123 45.74 6.44 -54.29
CA PHE A 123 46.36 5.13 -54.11
C PHE A 123 46.42 4.35 -55.42
N GLN A 124 45.29 4.23 -56.13
CA GLN A 124 45.24 3.54 -57.41
C GLN A 124 46.16 4.17 -58.44
N THR A 125 46.14 5.51 -58.55
CA THR A 125 47.02 6.26 -59.46
C THR A 125 48.49 5.95 -59.20
N SER A 126 48.89 5.84 -57.93
CA SER A 126 50.28 5.50 -57.58
C SER A 126 50.67 4.07 -57.95
N ILE A 127 49.74 3.12 -57.85
CA ILE A 127 49.93 1.72 -58.25
C ILE A 127 50.06 1.65 -59.78
N ASP A 128 49.17 2.32 -60.51
CA ASP A 128 49.17 2.34 -61.98
C ASP A 128 50.44 2.98 -62.55
N LEU A 129 50.92 4.07 -61.92
CA LEU A 129 52.18 4.73 -62.30
C LEU A 129 53.38 3.82 -62.06
N TYR A 130 53.43 3.13 -60.92
CA TYR A 130 54.48 2.15 -60.62
C TYR A 130 54.49 1.02 -61.66
N GLN A 131 53.33 0.44 -61.97
CA GLN A 131 53.21 -0.63 -62.97
C GLN A 131 53.65 -0.20 -64.38
N LYS A 132 53.41 1.06 -64.77
CA LYS A 132 53.80 1.59 -66.08
C LYS A 132 55.27 2.00 -66.15
N SER A 133 55.82 2.57 -65.09
CA SER A 133 57.19 3.15 -65.09
C SER A 133 57.80 3.17 -63.68
N PRO A 134 58.35 2.04 -63.19
CA PRO A 134 58.89 1.92 -61.84
C PRO A 134 60.01 2.94 -61.51
N THR A 135 60.78 3.36 -62.52
CA THR A 135 61.94 4.24 -62.39
C THR A 135 61.60 5.74 -62.32
N GLN A 136 60.35 6.15 -62.55
CA GLN A 136 59.91 7.56 -62.51
C GLN A 136 59.37 8.03 -61.15
N PHE A 137 59.24 7.13 -60.17
CA PHE A 137 58.67 7.48 -58.87
C PHE A 137 59.65 8.33 -58.03
N SER A 138 59.44 9.65 -57.98
CA SER A 138 60.29 10.60 -57.25
C SER A 138 59.59 11.16 -56.01
N ILE A 139 60.36 11.42 -54.94
CA ILE A 139 59.85 11.98 -53.66
C ILE A 139 59.21 13.37 -53.86
N ARG A 140 59.48 14.06 -54.98
CA ARG A 140 58.90 15.36 -55.34
C ARG A 140 57.67 15.28 -56.25
N ASP A 141 57.13 14.10 -56.48
CA ASP A 141 55.93 13.93 -57.29
C ASP A 141 54.75 14.70 -56.66
N PRO A 142 54.03 15.55 -57.44
CA PRO A 142 52.79 16.18 -57.00
C PRO A 142 51.80 15.22 -56.33
N LEU A 143 51.81 13.94 -56.72
CA LEU A 143 51.02 12.87 -56.14
C LEU A 143 51.34 12.63 -54.65
N ILE A 144 52.61 12.69 -54.25
CA ILE A 144 53.03 12.51 -52.85
C ILE A 144 52.55 13.68 -51.99
N VAL A 145 52.62 14.91 -52.51
CA VAL A 145 52.14 16.11 -51.81
C VAL A 145 50.62 16.06 -51.63
N GLN A 146 49.87 15.68 -52.67
CA GLN A 146 48.42 15.50 -52.60
C GLN A 146 48.02 14.39 -51.63
N THR A 147 48.75 13.26 -51.66
CA THR A 147 48.57 12.16 -50.71
C THR A 147 48.75 12.65 -49.28
N LYS A 148 49.84 13.34 -48.95
CA LYS A 148 50.07 13.82 -47.58
C LYS A 148 48.98 14.79 -47.11
N ARG A 149 48.58 15.74 -47.98
CA ARG A 149 47.53 16.71 -47.67
C ARG A 149 46.18 16.04 -47.39
N ASN A 150 45.76 15.13 -48.26
CA ASN A 150 44.51 14.38 -48.10
C ASN A 150 44.53 13.53 -46.81
N GLN A 151 45.67 12.93 -46.43
CA GLN A 151 45.81 12.22 -45.15
C GLN A 151 45.62 13.13 -43.94
N ASP A 152 46.23 14.32 -43.97
CA ASP A 152 46.09 15.30 -42.89
C ASP A 152 44.63 15.79 -42.78
N GLU A 153 43.95 15.98 -43.91
CA GLU A 153 42.53 16.36 -43.95
C GLU A 153 41.62 15.25 -43.38
N ILE A 154 41.82 13.98 -43.78
CA ILE A 154 41.09 12.83 -43.23
C ILE A 154 41.34 12.69 -41.72
N ARG A 155 42.60 12.77 -41.28
CA ARG A 155 42.96 12.62 -39.87
C ARG A 155 42.29 13.68 -39.00
N ARG A 156 42.30 14.94 -39.45
CA ARG A 156 41.62 16.04 -38.73
C ARG A 156 40.12 15.81 -38.65
N LEU A 157 39.48 15.48 -39.77
CA LEU A 157 38.03 15.22 -39.79
C LEU A 157 37.63 14.04 -38.89
N ILE A 158 38.43 12.96 -38.89
CA ILE A 158 38.22 11.81 -38.01
C ILE A 158 38.38 12.22 -36.54
N GLN A 159 39.40 13.00 -36.19
CA GLN A 159 39.59 13.51 -34.83
C GLN A 159 38.41 14.38 -34.40
N ASP A 160 37.94 15.29 -35.25
CA ASP A 160 36.79 16.14 -34.97
C ASP A 160 35.51 15.31 -34.75
N LEU A 161 35.30 14.27 -35.57
CA LEU A 161 34.17 13.34 -35.42
C LEU A 161 34.25 12.54 -34.11
N VAL A 162 35.42 12.03 -33.76
CA VAL A 162 35.63 11.27 -32.51
C VAL A 162 35.39 12.16 -31.30
N SER A 163 36.01 13.34 -31.24
CA SER A 163 35.87 14.24 -30.10
C SER A 163 34.43 14.74 -29.93
N GLU A 164 33.70 15.00 -31.02
CA GLU A 164 32.27 15.33 -30.93
C GLU A 164 31.46 14.18 -30.34
N GLU A 165 31.66 12.96 -30.84
CA GLU A 165 30.90 11.79 -30.40
C GLU A 165 31.22 11.41 -28.94
N GLU A 166 32.48 11.56 -28.51
CA GLU A 166 32.90 11.40 -27.12
C GLU A 166 32.25 12.45 -26.20
N ASN A 167 32.22 13.73 -26.60
CA ASN A 167 31.54 14.79 -25.85
C ASN A 167 30.03 14.53 -25.74
N LEU A 168 29.39 14.10 -26.83
CA LEU A 168 27.96 13.75 -26.82
C LEU A 168 27.69 12.57 -25.87
N LEU A 169 28.56 11.56 -25.88
CA LEU A 169 28.45 10.41 -24.99
C LEU A 169 28.65 10.80 -23.52
N GLU A 170 29.60 11.67 -23.22
CA GLU A 170 29.80 12.22 -21.87
C GLU A 170 28.55 12.96 -21.37
N ILE A 171 27.99 13.85 -22.19
CA ILE A 171 26.75 14.58 -21.88
C ILE A 171 25.58 13.60 -21.64
N GLN A 172 25.42 12.59 -22.48
CA GLN A 172 24.36 11.58 -22.33
C GLN A 172 24.50 10.79 -21.02
N VAL A 173 25.72 10.41 -20.65
CA VAL A 173 26.01 9.68 -19.41
C VAL A 173 25.75 10.57 -18.19
N GLU A 174 26.21 11.82 -18.21
CA GLU A 174 25.96 12.78 -17.12
C GLU A 174 24.47 13.06 -16.94
N GLN A 175 23.73 13.30 -18.03
CA GLN A 175 22.27 13.52 -17.99
C GLN A 175 21.52 12.30 -17.46
N SER A 176 21.98 11.09 -17.79
CA SER A 176 21.42 9.85 -17.26
C SER A 176 21.66 9.72 -15.75
N GLN A 177 22.77 10.25 -15.22
CA GLN A 177 23.11 10.14 -13.79
C GLN A 177 22.47 11.25 -12.94
N ALA A 178 22.48 12.50 -13.39
CA ALA A 178 22.06 13.67 -12.60
C ALA A 178 20.60 13.60 -12.13
N ASN A 179 19.72 12.98 -12.93
CA ASN A 179 18.31 12.84 -12.61
C ASN A 179 17.96 11.55 -11.87
N PHE A 180 18.91 10.61 -11.72
CA PHE A 180 18.63 9.27 -11.22
C PHE A 180 18.34 9.27 -9.72
N GLN A 181 19.17 9.94 -8.92
CA GLN A 181 19.05 9.93 -7.45
C GLN A 181 17.76 10.60 -6.96
N PHE A 182 17.41 11.76 -7.54
CA PHE A 182 16.18 12.46 -7.18
C PHE A 182 14.93 11.64 -7.55
N ARG A 183 14.92 11.00 -8.73
CA ARG A 183 13.81 10.15 -9.18
C ARG A 183 13.68 8.88 -8.33
N MET A 184 14.79 8.22 -8.01
CA MET A 184 14.80 7.03 -7.14
C MET A 184 14.30 7.34 -5.72
N TRP A 185 14.67 8.49 -5.17
CA TRP A 185 14.14 8.94 -3.88
C TRP A 185 12.64 9.23 -3.94
N LEU A 186 12.17 9.91 -4.99
CA LEU A 186 10.74 10.22 -5.18
C LEU A 186 9.89 8.94 -5.29
N GLU A 187 10.37 7.93 -6.02
CA GLU A 187 9.71 6.62 -6.15
C GLU A 187 9.66 5.87 -4.81
N SER A 188 10.77 5.88 -4.07
CA SER A 188 10.85 5.27 -2.73
C SER A 188 9.91 5.96 -1.74
N LEU A 189 9.85 7.30 -1.77
CA LEU A 189 8.97 8.09 -0.92
C LEU A 189 7.49 7.86 -1.23
N GLY A 190 7.12 7.82 -2.52
CA GLY A 190 5.75 7.52 -2.95
C GLY A 190 5.29 6.13 -2.53
N THR A 191 6.18 5.15 -2.62
CA THR A 191 5.94 3.77 -2.15
C THR A 191 5.73 3.74 -0.64
N LEU A 192 6.59 4.39 0.14
CA LEU A 192 6.45 4.51 1.60
C LEU A 192 5.14 5.20 2.01
N LEU A 193 4.77 6.29 1.32
CA LEU A 193 3.49 6.98 1.55
C LEU A 193 2.29 6.06 1.29
N THR A 194 2.35 5.25 0.23
CA THR A 194 1.29 4.28 -0.08
C THR A 194 1.14 3.25 1.04
N PHE A 195 2.25 2.69 1.53
CA PHE A 195 2.24 1.77 2.69
C PHE A 195 1.72 2.45 3.96
N ALA A 196 2.09 3.71 4.21
CA ALA A 196 1.61 4.46 5.37
C ALA A 196 0.09 4.69 5.31
N ILE A 197 -0.46 5.02 4.13
CA ILE A 197 -1.90 5.18 3.93
C ILE A 197 -2.62 3.85 4.16
N LEU A 198 -2.14 2.75 3.57
CA LEU A 198 -2.73 1.42 3.76
C LEU A 198 -2.70 0.97 5.21
N PHE A 199 -1.58 1.20 5.91
CA PHE A 199 -1.46 0.92 7.33
C PHE A 199 -2.43 1.74 8.17
N GLY A 200 -2.58 3.04 7.86
CA GLY A 200 -3.56 3.91 8.51
C GLY A 200 -5.00 3.43 8.33
N VAL A 201 -5.38 3.06 7.10
CA VAL A 201 -6.70 2.49 6.79
C VAL A 201 -6.92 1.15 7.51
N TYR A 202 -5.91 0.27 7.52
CA TYR A 202 -5.95 -0.99 8.25
C TYR A 202 -6.15 -0.78 9.77
N ALA A 203 -5.41 0.14 10.38
CA ALA A 203 -5.52 0.45 11.80
C ALA A 203 -6.92 1.01 12.16
N LEU A 204 -7.52 1.83 11.28
CA LEU A 204 -8.89 2.33 11.46
C LEU A 204 -9.92 1.20 11.40
N LEU A 205 -9.82 0.32 10.41
CA LEU A 205 -10.68 -0.86 10.28
C LEU A 205 -10.56 -1.79 11.48
N TYR A 206 -9.33 -2.05 11.93
CA TYR A 206 -9.06 -2.88 13.10
C TYR A 206 -9.70 -2.31 14.37
N ARG A 207 -9.54 -1.00 14.61
CA ARG A 207 -10.18 -0.31 15.75
C ARG A 207 -11.70 -0.39 15.67
N GLN A 208 -12.29 -0.27 14.48
CA GLN A 208 -13.73 -0.34 14.29
C GLN A 208 -14.27 -1.75 14.59
N MET A 209 -13.56 -2.78 14.13
CA MET A 209 -13.91 -4.18 14.38
C MET A 209 -13.89 -4.50 15.88
N VAL A 210 -12.84 -4.08 16.59
CA VAL A 210 -12.72 -4.29 18.04
C VAL A 210 -13.83 -3.56 18.81
N LYS A 211 -14.12 -2.28 18.47
CA LYS A 211 -15.21 -1.53 19.10
C LYS A 211 -16.57 -2.20 18.89
N ARG A 212 -16.82 -2.71 17.68
CA ARG A 212 -18.07 -3.41 17.36
C ARG A 212 -18.21 -4.70 18.14
N GLN A 213 -17.13 -5.49 18.26
CA GLN A 213 -17.13 -6.69 19.09
C GLN A 213 -17.41 -6.37 20.56
N GLN A 214 -16.76 -5.33 21.11
CA GLN A 214 -17.01 -4.91 22.49
C GLN A 214 -18.48 -4.49 22.71
N ALA A 215 -19.04 -3.70 21.79
CA ALA A 215 -20.44 -3.29 21.86
C ALA A 215 -21.40 -4.50 21.79
N GLU A 216 -21.15 -5.46 20.89
CA GLU A 216 -21.94 -6.68 20.79
C GLU A 216 -21.83 -7.55 22.06
N THR A 217 -20.65 -7.68 22.65
CA THR A 217 -20.47 -8.41 23.92
C THR A 217 -21.18 -7.73 25.08
N LEU A 218 -21.12 -6.40 25.18
CA LEU A 218 -21.79 -5.64 26.23
C LEU A 218 -23.32 -5.73 26.09
N GLN A 219 -23.83 -5.65 24.86
CA GLN A 219 -25.26 -5.83 24.60
C GLN A 219 -25.74 -7.23 24.98
N ARG A 220 -24.96 -8.29 24.70
CA ARG A 220 -25.29 -9.66 25.12
C ARG A 220 -25.29 -9.81 26.63
N ALA A 221 -24.27 -9.29 27.32
CA ALA A 221 -24.19 -9.34 28.78
C ALA A 221 -25.39 -8.62 29.44
N LEU A 222 -25.74 -7.44 28.93
CA LEU A 222 -26.89 -6.67 29.43
C LEU A 222 -28.23 -7.35 29.13
N ALA A 223 -28.36 -8.04 28.00
CA ALA A 223 -29.54 -8.85 27.69
C ALA A 223 -29.68 -10.03 28.66
N GLN A 224 -28.59 -10.75 28.92
CA GLN A 224 -28.57 -11.86 29.88
C GLN A 224 -28.89 -11.41 31.31
N GLU A 225 -28.36 -10.26 31.73
CA GLU A 225 -28.65 -9.69 33.05
C GLU A 225 -30.15 -9.34 33.19
N LYS A 226 -30.74 -8.72 32.17
CA LYS A 226 -32.17 -8.42 32.16
C LYS A 226 -33.04 -9.68 32.20
N GLU A 227 -32.72 -10.67 31.39
CA GLU A 227 -33.44 -11.95 31.37
C GLU A 227 -33.39 -12.65 32.74
N LEU A 228 -32.21 -12.68 33.37
CA LEU A 228 -32.05 -13.23 34.72
C LEU A 228 -32.88 -12.46 35.75
N SER A 229 -32.88 -11.13 35.68
CA SER A 229 -33.67 -10.28 36.57
C SER A 229 -35.18 -10.53 36.43
N GLU A 230 -35.67 -10.69 35.21
CA GLU A 230 -37.08 -11.02 34.95
C GLU A 230 -37.46 -12.41 35.46
N LEU A 231 -36.61 -13.42 35.23
CA LEU A 231 -36.84 -14.78 35.72
C LEU A 231 -36.87 -14.83 37.27
N LYS A 232 -35.97 -14.07 37.93
CA LYS A 232 -35.93 -13.94 39.39
C LYS A 232 -37.25 -13.34 39.93
N LEU A 233 -37.74 -12.28 39.30
CA LEU A 233 -39.03 -11.66 39.67
C LEU A 233 -40.21 -12.63 39.51
N GLN A 234 -40.26 -13.33 38.38
CA GLN A 234 -41.32 -14.30 38.10
C GLN A 234 -41.31 -15.44 39.10
N PHE A 235 -40.14 -15.97 39.45
CA PHE A 235 -39.96 -16.99 40.48
C PHE A 235 -40.51 -16.52 41.84
N PHE A 236 -40.08 -15.36 42.34
CA PHE A 236 -40.56 -14.85 43.64
C PHE A 236 -42.06 -14.58 43.64
N SER A 237 -42.62 -14.09 42.53
CA SER A 237 -44.06 -13.85 42.41
C SER A 237 -44.86 -15.16 42.43
N MET A 238 -44.39 -16.18 41.69
CA MET A 238 -45.00 -17.51 41.66
C MET A 238 -44.96 -18.17 43.04
N VAL A 239 -43.78 -18.23 43.65
CA VAL A 239 -43.55 -18.83 44.97
C VAL A 239 -44.39 -18.14 46.06
N SER A 240 -44.49 -16.81 46.03
CA SER A 240 -45.33 -16.06 46.98
C SER A 240 -46.81 -16.42 46.86
N HIS A 241 -47.31 -16.57 45.63
CA HIS A 241 -48.70 -16.95 45.41
C HIS A 241 -48.97 -18.38 45.86
N GLU A 242 -48.11 -19.33 45.50
CA GLU A 242 -48.27 -20.74 45.85
C GLU A 242 -48.17 -21.02 47.35
N PHE A 243 -47.33 -20.28 48.10
CA PHE A 243 -47.26 -20.43 49.55
C PHE A 243 -48.36 -19.68 50.31
N ARG A 244 -48.91 -18.59 49.76
CA ARG A 244 -49.97 -17.82 50.41
C ARG A 244 -51.23 -18.68 50.64
N THR A 245 -51.60 -19.51 49.68
CA THR A 245 -52.80 -20.36 49.76
C THR A 245 -52.75 -21.37 50.93
N PRO A 246 -51.73 -22.26 51.05
CA PRO A 246 -51.63 -23.17 52.18
C PRO A 246 -51.41 -22.43 53.50
N LEU A 247 -50.64 -21.34 53.55
CA LEU A 247 -50.48 -20.56 54.78
C LEU A 247 -51.79 -19.91 55.23
N SER A 248 -52.60 -19.40 54.30
CA SER A 248 -53.93 -18.87 54.61
C SER A 248 -54.86 -19.96 55.14
N SER A 249 -54.78 -21.17 54.57
CA SER A 249 -55.52 -22.34 55.08
C SER A 249 -55.08 -22.74 56.48
N ILE A 250 -53.77 -22.74 56.78
CA ILE A 250 -53.22 -23.00 58.12
C ILE A 250 -53.68 -21.93 59.12
N VAL A 251 -53.59 -20.65 58.75
CA VAL A 251 -54.04 -19.53 59.60
C VAL A 251 -55.54 -19.61 59.86
N GLY A 252 -56.35 -19.86 58.83
CA GLY A 252 -57.80 -19.98 58.95
C GLY A 252 -58.22 -21.18 59.80
N SER A 253 -57.61 -22.35 59.56
CA SER A 253 -57.86 -23.55 60.36
C SER A 253 -57.46 -23.35 61.82
N ALA A 254 -56.29 -22.75 62.07
CA ALA A 254 -55.83 -22.43 63.42
C ALA A 254 -56.73 -21.39 64.11
N GLN A 255 -57.28 -20.41 63.38
CA GLN A 255 -58.24 -19.44 63.89
C GLN A 255 -59.55 -20.10 64.31
N LEU A 256 -60.15 -20.91 63.43
CA LEU A 256 -61.42 -21.59 63.70
C LEU A 256 -61.31 -22.56 64.88
N LEU A 257 -60.20 -23.31 64.95
CA LEU A 257 -59.87 -24.16 66.10
C LEU A 257 -59.71 -23.33 67.38
N GLY A 258 -59.05 -22.17 67.29
CA GLY A 258 -58.84 -21.28 68.43
C GLY A 258 -60.13 -20.69 68.97
N GLU A 259 -61.06 -20.28 68.09
CA GLU A 259 -62.38 -19.77 68.47
C GLU A 259 -63.28 -20.85 69.05
N SER A 260 -63.29 -22.05 68.44
CA SER A 260 -64.12 -23.17 68.89
C SER A 260 -63.69 -23.73 70.24
N LEU A 261 -62.38 -23.75 70.52
CA LEU A 261 -61.82 -24.26 71.78
C LEU A 261 -61.77 -23.20 72.88
N LYS A 262 -62.04 -21.93 72.58
CA LYS A 262 -61.98 -20.80 73.53
C LYS A 262 -62.94 -20.96 74.72
N SER A 263 -64.04 -21.68 74.53
CA SER A 263 -65.06 -21.96 75.55
C SER A 263 -64.89 -23.30 76.28
N VAL A 264 -63.99 -24.17 75.82
CA VAL A 264 -63.89 -25.58 76.28
C VAL A 264 -62.52 -25.90 76.89
N VAL A 265 -61.45 -25.17 76.52
CA VAL A 265 -60.07 -25.51 76.88
C VAL A 265 -59.39 -24.37 77.63
N GLU A 266 -58.67 -24.72 78.69
CA GLU A 266 -57.88 -23.81 79.52
C GLU A 266 -56.87 -23.00 78.66
N PRO A 267 -56.78 -21.66 78.84
CA PRO A 267 -56.02 -20.78 77.94
C PRO A 267 -54.53 -21.12 77.86
N ALA A 268 -53.95 -21.73 78.90
CA ALA A 268 -52.57 -22.20 78.91
C ALA A 268 -52.30 -23.30 77.85
N LYS A 269 -53.31 -24.08 77.46
CA LYS A 269 -53.18 -25.19 76.49
C LYS A 269 -53.33 -24.73 75.03
N LEU A 270 -53.86 -23.53 74.79
CA LEU A 270 -53.98 -22.93 73.45
C LEU A 270 -52.67 -22.25 72.96
N LYS A 271 -51.66 -22.14 73.82
CA LYS A 271 -50.37 -21.48 73.53
C LYS A 271 -49.70 -21.97 72.24
N ASN A 272 -49.75 -23.27 71.97
CA ASN A 272 -49.13 -23.84 70.76
C ASN A 272 -49.93 -23.48 69.49
N LEU A 273 -51.25 -23.40 69.57
CA LEU A 273 -52.11 -23.01 68.44
C LEU A 273 -51.86 -21.54 68.05
N TYR A 274 -51.77 -20.65 69.04
CA TYR A 274 -51.39 -19.25 68.81
C TYR A 274 -49.98 -19.11 68.23
N ARG A 275 -49.03 -19.96 68.65
CA ARG A 275 -47.68 -20.01 68.04
C ARG A 275 -47.71 -20.46 66.58
N ILE A 276 -48.52 -21.46 66.22
CA ILE A 276 -48.67 -21.91 64.82
C ILE A 276 -49.27 -20.79 63.98
N GLN A 277 -50.33 -20.16 64.47
CA GLN A 277 -51.00 -19.05 63.79
C GLN A 277 -50.04 -17.85 63.59
N SER A 278 -49.32 -17.45 64.65
CA SER A 278 -48.37 -16.33 64.55
C SER A 278 -47.22 -16.65 63.61
N SER A 279 -46.67 -17.87 63.66
CA SER A 279 -45.60 -18.30 62.75
C SER A 279 -46.04 -18.31 61.29
N ALA A 280 -47.26 -18.79 60.98
CA ALA A 280 -47.82 -18.77 59.63
C ALA A 280 -48.11 -17.35 59.12
N LYS A 281 -48.56 -16.45 59.99
CA LYS A 281 -48.70 -15.01 59.69
C LYS A 281 -47.35 -14.36 59.39
N VAL A 282 -46.34 -14.59 60.23
CA VAL A 282 -44.97 -14.08 60.02
C VAL A 282 -44.40 -14.60 58.69
N MET A 283 -44.58 -15.88 58.37
CA MET A 283 -44.11 -16.45 57.10
C MET A 283 -44.81 -15.84 55.88
N THR A 284 -46.11 -15.56 55.98
CA THR A 284 -46.86 -14.85 54.92
C THR A 284 -46.34 -13.43 54.71
N GLN A 285 -46.00 -12.75 55.81
CA GLN A 285 -45.44 -11.40 55.75
C GLN A 285 -44.04 -11.40 55.15
N LEU A 286 -43.16 -12.31 55.57
CA LEU A 286 -41.80 -12.44 55.00
C LEU A 286 -41.82 -12.73 53.50
N LEU A 287 -42.73 -13.58 53.01
CA LEU A 287 -42.91 -13.80 51.57
C LEU A 287 -43.30 -12.51 50.84
N GLY A 288 -44.21 -11.73 51.42
CA GLY A 288 -44.58 -10.41 50.90
C GLY A 288 -43.41 -9.43 50.90
N ASP A 289 -42.61 -9.41 51.96
CA ASP A 289 -41.46 -8.53 52.11
C ASP A 289 -40.35 -8.89 51.10
N VAL A 290 -40.07 -10.18 50.91
CA VAL A 290 -39.11 -10.66 49.90
C VAL A 290 -39.57 -10.32 48.48
N LEU A 291 -40.85 -10.47 48.18
CA LEU A 291 -41.40 -10.06 46.87
C LEU A 291 -41.27 -8.55 46.66
N THR A 292 -41.55 -7.77 47.69
CA THR A 292 -41.43 -6.31 47.66
C THR A 292 -39.99 -5.89 47.44
N LEU A 293 -39.03 -6.52 48.14
CA LEU A 293 -37.61 -6.31 47.94
C LEU A 293 -37.15 -6.70 46.54
N ALA A 294 -37.59 -7.84 46.01
CA ALA A 294 -37.25 -8.27 44.65
C ALA A 294 -37.76 -7.27 43.59
N ARG A 295 -38.96 -6.71 43.79
CA ARG A 295 -39.51 -5.64 42.93
C ARG A 295 -38.72 -4.33 43.08
N ALA A 296 -38.23 -4.02 44.28
CA ALA A 296 -37.40 -2.85 44.56
C ALA A 296 -36.06 -2.94 43.83
N ASP A 297 -35.35 -4.06 43.98
CA ASP A 297 -34.06 -4.34 43.32
C ASP A 297 -34.19 -4.26 41.79
N ALA A 298 -35.33 -4.68 41.24
CA ALA A 298 -35.60 -4.61 39.81
C ALA A 298 -36.12 -3.24 39.34
N GLY A 299 -36.25 -2.25 40.23
CA GLY A 299 -36.78 -0.92 39.93
C GLY A 299 -38.25 -0.90 39.50
N LYS A 300 -39.02 -1.96 39.77
CA LYS A 300 -40.45 -2.11 39.39
C LYS A 300 -41.40 -1.82 40.55
N LEU A 301 -40.97 -0.98 41.50
CA LEU A 301 -41.78 -0.61 42.64
C LEU A 301 -42.67 0.58 42.26
N GLU A 302 -43.94 0.30 41.96
CA GLU A 302 -44.91 1.32 41.62
C GLU A 302 -45.27 2.15 42.87
N CYS A 303 -44.89 3.42 42.88
CA CYS A 303 -45.29 4.36 43.92
C CYS A 303 -46.54 5.10 43.45
N ASN A 304 -47.69 4.80 44.05
CA ASN A 304 -48.96 5.45 43.72
C ASN A 304 -49.44 6.29 44.91
N PRO A 305 -48.98 7.55 45.05
CA PRO A 305 -49.37 8.41 46.14
C PRO A 305 -50.83 8.85 45.97
N SER A 306 -51.70 8.44 46.91
CA SER A 306 -53.08 8.90 47.00
C SER A 306 -53.21 10.01 48.05
N LEU A 307 -54.08 10.99 47.80
CA LEU A 307 -54.46 11.98 48.81
C LEU A 307 -55.21 11.27 49.95
N VAL A 308 -54.63 11.30 51.14
CA VAL A 308 -55.19 10.72 52.36
C VAL A 308 -55.77 11.84 53.21
N GLU A 309 -57.03 11.72 53.61
CA GLU A 309 -57.65 12.66 54.55
C GLU A 309 -57.05 12.46 55.95
N MET A 310 -56.19 13.39 56.35
CA MET A 310 -55.33 13.23 57.52
C MET A 310 -56.12 13.11 58.84
N GLN A 311 -57.29 13.75 58.91
CA GLN A 311 -58.15 13.70 60.09
C GLN A 311 -58.74 12.30 60.29
N THR A 312 -59.27 11.70 59.22
CA THR A 312 -59.80 10.33 59.19
C THR A 312 -58.70 9.30 59.43
N PHE A 313 -57.50 9.52 58.86
CA PHE A 313 -56.33 8.67 59.10
C PHE A 313 -55.91 8.67 60.57
N CYS A 314 -55.73 9.84 61.19
CA CYS A 314 -55.31 9.96 62.59
C CYS A 314 -56.39 9.45 63.58
N LEU A 315 -57.67 9.65 63.29
CA LEU A 315 -58.78 9.10 64.08
C LEU A 315 -58.84 7.58 64.01
N ASN A 316 -58.62 6.99 62.84
CA ASN A 316 -58.57 5.53 62.68
C ASN A 316 -57.31 4.93 63.32
N PHE A 317 -56.15 5.61 63.21
CA PHE A 317 -54.91 5.19 63.83
C PHE A 317 -55.00 5.21 65.37
N SER A 318 -55.57 6.26 65.96
CA SER A 318 -55.78 6.36 67.41
C SER A 318 -56.81 5.37 67.94
N ARG A 319 -57.87 5.06 67.18
CA ARG A 319 -58.81 3.96 67.50
C ARG A 319 -58.17 2.58 67.46
N GLY A 320 -57.26 2.34 66.52
CA GLY A 320 -56.51 1.08 66.44
C GLY A 320 -55.65 0.82 67.69
N PHE A 321 -55.03 1.88 68.23
CA PHE A 321 -54.24 1.79 69.46
C PHE A 321 -55.09 1.66 70.74
N SER A 322 -56.25 2.31 70.81
CA SER A 322 -57.13 2.21 71.99
C SER A 322 -57.82 0.84 72.14
N GLY A 323 -57.88 0.03 71.07
CA GLY A 323 -58.27 -1.37 71.14
C GLY A 323 -57.24 -2.29 71.83
N PHE A 324 -55.96 -1.95 71.78
CA PHE A 324 -54.88 -2.76 72.39
C PHE A 324 -54.79 -2.57 73.92
N GLN A 325 -55.20 -1.41 74.44
CA GLN A 325 -55.23 -1.15 75.89
C GLN A 325 -56.36 -1.87 76.65
N ARG A 326 -57.32 -2.52 75.96
CA ARG A 326 -58.42 -3.26 76.60
C ARG A 326 -58.20 -4.77 76.74
N ALA A 327 -57.04 -5.30 76.34
CA ALA A 327 -56.76 -6.74 76.39
C ALA A 327 -55.83 -7.21 77.54
N GLU A 328 -55.40 -6.30 78.43
CA GLU A 328 -54.54 -6.60 79.60
C GLU A 328 -55.15 -6.18 80.96
N ALA A 329 -56.47 -6.02 81.05
CA ALA A 329 -57.16 -5.81 82.32
C ALA A 329 -58.29 -6.83 82.52
#